data_AF-A0A821WJD6-F1
#
_entry.id   AF-A0A821WJD6-F1
#
_cell.length_a   1.000
_cell.length_b   1.000
_cell.length_c   1.000
_cell.angle_alpha   90.00
_cell.angle_beta   90.00
_cell.angle_gamma   90.00
#
_symmetry.space_group_name_H-M   'P 1'
#
loop_
_entity.id
_entity.type
_entity.pdbx_description
1 polymer ?
#
loop_
_entity_poly.entity_id
_entity_poly.type
_entity_poly.pdbx_seq_one_letter_code
_entity_poly.pdbx_strand_id
1 'polypeptide(L)'
;FGYMNLPEKREQASTADLARSTLVTVLNNIGSISMMCARTENVDRILFSGSFLRINDLSMRILAYAMDYWSDGQIKAIFLEHEVRK
;
A
#
# COMPACT_ATOMS: atom_id res chain seq x y z
N PHE A 1 7.66 -11.96 -0.40
CA PHE A 1 8.19 -13.02 -1.28
C PHE A 1 9.62 -13.48 -0.97
N GLY A 2 10.42 -12.81 -0.14
CA GLY A 2 11.83 -13.20 0.10
C GLY A 2 12.06 -14.66 0.50
N TYR A 3 11.13 -15.28 1.24
CA TYR A 3 11.22 -16.69 1.65
C TYR A 3 10.83 -17.72 0.58
N MET A 4 10.27 -17.29 -0.56
CA MET A 4 9.77 -18.21 -1.59
C MET A 4 10.90 -18.86 -2.40
N ASN A 5 12.15 -18.47 -2.17
CA ASN A 5 13.32 -19.19 -2.69
C ASN A 5 13.52 -20.56 -2.01
N LEU A 6 13.03 -20.74 -0.78
CA LEU A 6 13.15 -21.99 -0.01
C LEU A 6 11.98 -22.95 -0.34
N PRO A 7 12.24 -24.21 -0.76
CA PRO A 7 11.19 -25.19 -1.07
C PRO A 7 10.22 -25.43 0.10
N GLU A 8 10.75 -25.64 1.30
CA GLU A 8 9.95 -25.90 2.51
C GLU A 8 8.97 -24.74 2.82
N LYS A 9 9.41 -23.50 2.60
CA LYS A 9 8.57 -22.31 2.80
C LYS A 9 7.51 -22.14 1.73
N ARG A 10 7.77 -22.62 0.50
CA ARG A 10 6.75 -22.63 -0.57
C ARG A 10 5.65 -23.65 -0.24
N GLU A 11 6.02 -24.83 0.22
CA GLU A 11 5.05 -25.88 0.58
C GLU A 11 4.14 -25.49 1.75
N GLN A 12 4.67 -24.71 2.70
CA GLN A 12 3.90 -24.19 3.85
C GLN A 12 3.01 -22.99 3.52
N ALA A 13 3.21 -22.32 2.38
CA ALA A 13 2.51 -21.08 2.07
C ALA A 13 1.07 -21.34 1.60
N SER A 14 0.10 -20.77 2.29
CA SER A 14 -1.29 -20.81 1.82
C SER A 14 -1.53 -19.79 0.71
N THR A 15 -2.57 -20.00 -0.10
CA THR A 15 -3.02 -19.02 -1.10
C THR A 15 -3.34 -17.66 -0.48
N ALA A 16 -3.88 -17.64 0.75
CA ALA A 16 -4.17 -16.42 1.49
C ALA A 16 -2.88 -15.65 1.86
N ASP A 17 -1.83 -16.35 2.28
CA ASP A 17 -0.52 -15.75 2.58
C ASP A 17 0.12 -15.13 1.34
N LEU A 18 0.03 -15.84 0.21
CA LEU A 18 0.52 -15.35 -1.08
C LEU A 18 -0.29 -14.13 -1.54
N ALA A 19 -1.61 -14.18 -1.48
CA ALA A 19 -2.48 -13.05 -1.83
C ALA A 19 -2.17 -11.81 -0.98
N ARG A 20 -2.04 -11.98 0.35
CA ARG A 20 -1.66 -10.89 1.26
C ARG A 20 -0.26 -10.37 0.96
N SER A 21 0.69 -11.25 0.68
CA SER A 21 2.06 -10.87 0.33
C SER A 21 2.10 -10.06 -0.95
N THR A 22 1.35 -10.45 -1.98
CA THR A 22 1.18 -9.69 -3.23
C THR A 22 0.61 -8.31 -2.94
N LEU A 23 -0.51 -8.25 -2.20
CA LEU A 23 -1.19 -7.00 -1.88
C LEU A 23 -0.25 -6.01 -1.17
N VAL A 24 0.41 -6.46 -0.09
CA VAL A 24 1.35 -5.64 0.67
C VAL A 24 2.54 -5.20 -0.18
N THR A 25 3.06 -6.08 -1.05
CA THR A 25 4.21 -5.75 -1.90
C THR A 25 3.86 -4.64 -2.89
N VAL A 26 2.70 -4.74 -3.56
CA VAL A 26 2.22 -3.73 -4.50
C VAL A 26 1.96 -2.41 -3.79
N LEU A 27 1.26 -2.42 -2.65
CA LEU A 27 0.95 -1.22 -1.87
C LEU A 27 2.21 -0.51 -1.37
N ASN A 28 3.19 -1.26 -0.86
CA ASN A 28 4.43 -0.67 -0.38
C ASN A 28 5.23 -0.04 -1.51
N ASN A 29 5.23 -0.64 -2.71
CA ASN A 29 5.88 -0.05 -3.87
C ASN A 29 5.19 1.25 -4.32
N ILE A 30 3.85 1.25 -4.42
CA ILE A 30 3.05 2.46 -4.70
C ILE A 30 3.37 3.55 -3.67
N GLY A 31 3.25 3.22 -2.38
CA GLY A 31 3.54 4.16 -1.30
C GLY A 31 4.95 4.73 -1.38
N SER A 32 5.96 3.91 -1.64
CA SER A 32 7.35 4.35 -1.73
C SER A 32 7.57 5.37 -2.86
N ILE A 33 7.00 5.09 -4.04
CA ILE A 33 7.08 6.00 -5.19
C ILE A 33 6.33 7.29 -4.89
N SER A 34 5.11 7.20 -4.34
CA SER A 34 4.30 8.37 -3.97
C SER A 34 5.03 9.25 -2.94
N MET A 35 5.67 8.67 -1.94
CA MET A 35 6.44 9.39 -0.93
C MET A 35 7.64 10.12 -1.54
N MET A 36 8.35 9.44 -2.46
CA MET A 36 9.48 10.04 -3.17
C MET A 36 9.04 11.25 -4.01
N CYS A 37 7.98 11.08 -4.80
CA CYS A 37 7.39 12.19 -5.57
C CYS A 37 6.96 13.33 -4.66
N ALA A 38 6.28 13.04 -3.55
CA ALA A 38 5.79 14.06 -2.65
C ALA A 38 6.91 14.88 -2.00
N ARG A 39 8.04 14.24 -1.65
CA ARG A 39 9.24 14.93 -1.17
C ARG A 39 9.88 15.79 -2.24
N THR A 40 10.01 15.28 -3.47
CA THR A 40 10.59 16.03 -4.59
C THR A 40 9.79 17.28 -4.90
N GLU A 41 8.46 17.18 -4.90
CA GLU A 41 7.55 18.29 -5.23
C GLU A 41 7.15 19.15 -4.02
N ASN A 42 7.67 18.85 -2.83
CA ASN A 42 7.34 19.51 -1.56
C ASN A 42 5.82 19.58 -1.25
N VAL A 43 5.11 18.47 -1.46
CA VAL A 43 3.69 18.34 -1.13
C VAL A 43 3.47 17.50 0.11
N ASP A 44 2.53 17.93 0.97
CA ASP A 44 2.20 17.31 2.26
C ASP A 44 0.97 16.38 2.17
N ARG A 45 0.31 16.32 1.01
CA ARG A 45 -0.95 15.60 0.79
C ARG A 45 -0.92 14.84 -0.50
N ILE A 46 -1.27 13.55 -0.42
CA ILE A 46 -1.33 12.66 -1.57
C ILE A 46 -2.73 12.11 -1.70
N LEU A 47 -3.39 12.39 -2.83
CA LEU A 47 -4.68 11.80 -3.17
C LEU A 47 -4.47 10.47 -3.87
N PHE A 48 -4.92 9.38 -3.26
CA PHE A 48 -4.96 8.06 -3.90
C PHE A 48 -6.36 7.79 -4.45
N SER A 49 -6.43 7.43 -5.73
CA SER A 49 -7.67 7.15 -6.46
C SER A 49 -7.50 5.97 -7.40
N GLY A 50 -8.62 5.41 -7.87
CA GLY A 50 -8.68 4.32 -8.84
C GLY A 50 -9.23 3.02 -8.25
N SER A 51 -9.70 2.15 -9.16
CA SER A 51 -10.48 0.95 -8.84
C SER A 51 -9.74 -0.10 -8.00
N PHE A 52 -8.41 -0.03 -7.91
CA PHE A 52 -7.61 -0.88 -7.02
C PHE A 52 -7.96 -0.68 -5.53
N LEU A 53 -8.36 0.54 -5.15
CA LEU A 53 -8.78 0.88 -3.79
C LEU A 53 -10.27 0.66 -3.56
N ARG A 54 -11.03 0.32 -4.61
CA ARG A 54 -12.46 0.12 -4.50
C ARG A 54 -12.76 -1.02 -3.53
N ILE A 55 -13.65 -0.75 -2.56
CA ILE A 55 -14.04 -1.67 -1.48
C ILE A 55 -12.85 -2.30 -0.73
N ASN A 56 -11.69 -1.66 -0.75
CA ASN A 56 -10.43 -2.21 -0.25
C ASN A 56 -9.85 -1.36 0.89
N ASP A 57 -10.59 -1.30 1.99
CA ASP A 57 -10.20 -0.57 3.19
C ASP A 57 -8.83 -0.98 3.74
N LEU A 58 -8.44 -2.25 3.54
CA LEU A 58 -7.14 -2.75 3.96
C LEU A 58 -6.01 -2.02 3.22
N SER A 59 -6.11 -1.91 1.90
CA SER A 59 -5.15 -1.18 1.08
C SER A 59 -5.05 0.28 1.45
N MET A 60 -6.19 0.94 1.65
CA MET A 60 -6.23 2.35 2.05
C MET A 60 -5.54 2.57 3.40
N ARG A 61 -5.81 1.71 4.39
CA ARG A 61 -5.17 1.77 5.72
C ARG A 61 -3.66 1.55 5.64
N ILE A 62 -3.21 0.61 4.81
CA ILE A 62 -1.77 0.34 4.61
C ILE A 62 -1.09 1.58 4.00
N LEU A 63 -1.67 2.18 2.96
CA LEU A 63 -1.12 3.39 2.34
C LEU A 63 -1.11 4.57 3.32
N ALA A 64 -2.21 4.79 4.04
CA ALA A 64 -2.29 5.85 5.05
C ALA A 64 -1.23 5.69 6.14
N TYR A 65 -1.08 4.47 6.66
CA TYR A 65 -0.05 4.15 7.65
C TYR A 65 1.36 4.37 7.09
N ALA A 66 1.63 3.93 5.85
CA ALA A 66 2.94 4.11 5.22
C ALA A 66 3.29 5.59 5.05
N MET A 67 2.33 6.42 4.62
CA MET A 67 2.56 7.87 4.48
C MET A 67 2.87 8.51 5.82
N ASP A 68 2.05 8.22 6.84
CA ASP A 68 2.23 8.79 8.18
C ASP A 68 3.57 8.35 8.81
N TYR A 69 3.85 7.04 8.79
CA TYR A 69 5.03 6.47 9.43
C TYR A 69 6.35 6.89 8.74
N TRP A 70 6.43 6.84 7.40
CA TRP A 70 7.67 7.17 6.69
C TRP A 70 7.92 8.68 6.57
N SER A 71 6.92 9.50 6.86
CA SER A 71 7.03 10.97 6.84
C SER A 71 7.09 11.60 8.23
N ASP A 72 7.11 10.82 9.30
CA ASP A 72 6.98 11.33 10.68
C ASP A 72 5.74 12.23 10.83
N GLY A 73 4.63 11.81 10.22
CA GLY A 73 3.34 12.49 10.25
C GLY A 73 3.20 13.71 9.32
N GLN A 74 4.24 14.07 8.56
CA GLN A 74 4.24 15.25 7.68
C GLN A 74 3.38 15.07 6.43
N ILE A 75 3.25 13.84 5.91
CA ILE A 75 2.50 13.54 4.69
C ILE A 75 1.23 12.76 5.02
N LYS A 76 0.09 13.25 4.50
CA LYS A 76 -1.23 12.64 4.69
C LYS A 76 -1.75 12.01 3.40
N ALA A 77 -2.23 10.78 3.51
CA ALA A 77 -2.98 10.11 2.44
C ALA A 77 -4.45 10.54 2.47
N ILE A 78 -4.98 10.90 1.30
CA ILE A 78 -6.39 11.29 1.09
C ILE A 78 -7.02 10.27 0.13
N PHE A 79 -8.29 9.95 0.35
CA PHE A 79 -9.07 9.03 -0.47
C PHE A 79 -10.44 9.63 -0.80
N LEU A 80 -11.02 9.24 -1.94
CA LEU A 80 -12.32 9.73 -2.40
C LEU A 80 -13.45 8.74 -2.08
N GLU A 81 -14.58 9.21 -1.53
CA GLU A 81 -15.73 8.36 -1.20
C GLU A 81 -16.29 7.58 -2.40
N HIS A 82 -16.25 8.17 -3.60
CA HIS A 82 -16.74 7.55 -4.85
C HIS A 82 -15.96 6.30 -5.27
N GLU A 83 -14.72 6.15 -4.77
CA GLU A 83 -13.95 4.92 -4.94
C GLU A 83 -14.24 3.93 -3.80
N VAL A 84 -14.57 4.38 -2.59
CA VAL A 84 -14.71 3.52 -1.39
C VAL A 84 -16.07 2.84 -1.29
N ARG A 85 -17.15 3.52 -1.70
CA ARG A 85 -18.53 3.04 -1.53
C ARG A 85 -19.28 3.06 -2.86
N LYS A 86 -19.48 1.89 -3.46
CA LYS A 86 -20.57 1.65 -4.42
C LYS A 86 -21.36 0.44 -3.95
#